data_AF-A0A916K660-F1
#
_entry.id   AF-A0A916K660-F1
#
_cell.length_a   1.000
_cell.length_b   1.000
_cell.length_c   1.000
_cell.angle_alpha   90.00
_cell.angle_beta   90.00
_cell.angle_gamma   90.00
#
_symmetry.space_group_name_H-M   'P 1'
#
loop_
_entity.id
_entity.type
_entity.pdbx_description
1 polymer ?
#
loop_
_entity_poly.entity_id
_entity_poly.type
_entity_poly.pdbx_seq_one_letter_code
_entity_poly.pdbx_strand_id
1 'polypeptide(L)'
;MLDKISGFTSTLELYVDYLVIRPDNIQKLVSHTRMIPLDDVISVNIVKPFLKVPYLQVITPDLHVTKNDGLKAADANVVLIQPFNMKKAKKIREYIMSYKIGSIQRSKGISVSLVGSIDDLEKLARLKDSGMITQEEFNAKKKQILGL
;
A
#
# COMPACT_ATOMS: atom_id res chain seq x y z
N MET A 1 -1.19 13.28 -14.75
CA MET A 1 -1.11 11.80 -14.78
C MET A 1 0.33 11.42 -15.10
N LEU A 2 0.97 10.62 -14.25
CA LEU A 2 2.39 10.21 -14.36
C LEU A 2 2.55 8.83 -15.01
N ASP A 3 1.69 7.88 -14.65
CA ASP A 3 1.71 6.53 -15.23
C ASP A 3 0.31 5.92 -15.20
N LYS A 4 0.09 4.88 -16.01
CA LYS A 4 -1.18 4.18 -16.14
C LYS A 4 -0.97 2.69 -16.43
N ILE A 5 -1.66 1.85 -15.67
CA ILE A 5 -1.77 0.41 -15.89
C ILE A 5 -3.23 0.07 -16.11
N SER A 6 -3.56 -0.40 -17.31
CA SER A 6 -4.82 -1.08 -17.56
C SER A 6 -4.66 -2.55 -17.20
N GLY A 7 -5.41 -2.99 -16.21
CA GLY A 7 -5.57 -4.40 -15.87
C GLY A 7 -6.77 -5.03 -16.58
N PHE A 8 -6.99 -6.32 -16.35
CA PHE A 8 -8.17 -7.02 -16.87
C PHE A 8 -9.48 -6.56 -16.21
N THR A 9 -9.40 -6.20 -14.93
CA THR A 9 -10.56 -5.92 -14.08
C THR A 9 -10.67 -4.45 -13.69
N SER A 10 -9.53 -3.75 -13.63
CA SER A 10 -9.44 -2.38 -13.17
C SER A 10 -8.24 -1.69 -13.81
N THR A 11 -8.31 -0.36 -13.85
CA THR A 11 -7.24 0.51 -14.33
C THR A 11 -6.71 1.29 -13.15
N LEU A 12 -5.38 1.30 -12.99
CA LEU A 12 -4.67 2.17 -12.06
C LEU A 12 -4.08 3.36 -12.81
N GLU A 13 -4.33 4.56 -12.31
CA GLU A 13 -3.73 5.79 -12.77
C GLU A 13 -2.97 6.44 -11.61
N LEU A 14 -1.69 6.75 -11.85
CA LEU A 14 -0.84 7.42 -10.88
C LEU A 14 -0.77 8.92 -11.19
N TYR A 15 -0.96 9.75 -10.19
CA TYR A 15 -0.77 11.20 -10.22
C TYR A 15 0.35 11.59 -9.26
N VAL A 16 0.61 12.89 -9.11
CA VAL A 16 1.75 13.40 -8.35
C VAL A 16 1.63 13.05 -6.87
N ASP A 17 0.42 13.17 -6.33
CA ASP A 17 0.06 13.17 -4.91
C ASP A 17 -1.08 12.19 -4.58
N TYR A 18 -1.71 11.57 -5.57
CA TYR A 18 -2.72 10.52 -5.39
C TYR A 18 -2.64 9.46 -6.49
N LEU A 19 -3.34 8.35 -6.28
CA LEU A 19 -3.62 7.34 -7.29
C LEU A 19 -5.12 7.10 -7.43
N VAL A 20 -5.54 6.65 -8.60
CA VAL A 20 -6.94 6.35 -8.92
C VAL A 20 -7.06 4.92 -9.39
N ILE A 21 -7.99 4.16 -8.82
CA ILE A 21 -8.34 2.81 -9.25
C ILE A 21 -9.76 2.84 -9.82
N ARG A 22 -9.89 2.56 -11.11
CA ARG A 22 -11.16 2.55 -11.84
C ARG A 22 -11.53 1.12 -12.21
N PRO A 23 -12.68 0.58 -11.78
CA PRO A 23 -13.15 -0.71 -12.27
C PRO A 23 -13.56 -0.61 -13.74
N ASP A 24 -13.28 -1.66 -14.51
CA ASP A 24 -13.70 -1.76 -15.91
C ASP A 24 -15.22 -2.05 -16.02
N ASN A 25 -15.82 -1.80 -17.18
CA ASN A 25 -17.27 -1.69 -17.39
C ASN A 25 -18.10 -2.86 -16.86
N ILE A 26 -17.56 -4.09 -16.85
CA ILE A 26 -18.27 -5.28 -16.37
C ILE A 26 -18.40 -5.29 -14.83
N GLN A 27 -17.50 -4.61 -14.11
CA GLN A 27 -17.48 -4.57 -12.63
C GLN A 27 -17.93 -3.24 -12.03
N LYS A 28 -18.28 -2.24 -12.86
CA LYS A 28 -18.85 -0.95 -12.38
C LYS A 28 -20.16 -1.12 -11.61
N LEU A 29 -20.85 -2.25 -11.78
CA LEU A 29 -22.06 -2.58 -11.03
C LEU A 29 -21.78 -3.02 -9.57
N VAL A 30 -20.53 -3.39 -9.25
CA VAL A 30 -20.14 -3.98 -7.96
C VAL A 30 -19.09 -3.13 -7.24
N SER A 31 -18.22 -2.44 -7.98
CA SER A 31 -17.10 -1.67 -7.43
C SER A 31 -17.12 -0.22 -7.91
N HIS A 32 -16.76 0.70 -7.01
CA HIS A 32 -16.69 2.14 -7.29
C HIS A 32 -15.27 2.58 -7.67
N THR A 33 -15.16 3.69 -8.41
CA THR A 33 -13.86 4.35 -8.63
C THR A 33 -13.34 4.88 -7.30
N ARG A 34 -12.08 4.58 -6.97
CA ARG A 34 -11.42 5.08 -5.76
C ARG A 34 -10.31 6.05 -6.10
N MET A 35 -10.23 7.13 -5.35
CA MET A 35 -9.10 8.05 -5.33
C MET A 35 -8.42 7.88 -3.97
N ILE A 36 -7.12 7.60 -3.98
CA ILE A 36 -6.34 7.29 -2.78
C ILE A 36 -5.17 8.27 -2.75
N PRO A 37 -5.12 9.22 -1.80
CA PRO A 37 -3.95 10.06 -1.57
C PRO A 37 -2.71 9.19 -1.31
N LEU A 38 -1.55 9.57 -1.85
CA LEU A 38 -0.32 8.79 -1.65
C LEU A 38 0.15 8.77 -0.20
N ASP A 39 -0.25 9.77 0.58
CA ASP A 39 -0.01 9.83 2.02
C ASP A 39 -0.83 8.77 2.81
N ASP A 40 -2.00 8.39 2.30
CA ASP A 40 -2.87 7.35 2.88
C ASP A 40 -2.49 5.94 2.40
N VAL A 41 -1.68 5.81 1.36
CA VAL A 41 -1.12 4.51 0.98
C VAL A 41 -0.19 4.09 2.11
N ILE A 42 -0.30 2.88 2.65
CA ILE A 42 0.67 2.30 3.59
C ILE A 42 1.79 1.64 2.80
N SER A 43 1.44 0.78 1.86
CA SER A 43 2.38 0.05 1.02
C SER A 43 1.75 -0.39 -0.30
N VAL A 44 2.59 -0.75 -1.27
CA VAL A 44 2.18 -1.30 -2.56
C VAL A 44 2.90 -2.63 -2.77
N ASN A 45 2.11 -3.70 -2.87
CA ASN A 45 2.59 -5.05 -3.07
C ASN A 45 2.38 -5.49 -4.51
N ILE A 46 3.40 -6.12 -5.10
CA ILE A 46 3.29 -6.79 -6.39
C ILE A 46 3.38 -8.28 -6.12
N VAL A 47 2.27 -8.98 -6.28
CA VAL A 47 2.20 -10.42 -6.03
C VAL A 47 2.31 -11.15 -7.38
N LYS A 48 3.24 -12.11 -7.45
CA LYS A 48 3.52 -12.93 -8.63
C LYS A 48 3.29 -14.42 -8.31
N PRO A 49 2.04 -14.89 -8.34
CA PRO A 49 1.74 -16.30 -8.14
C PRO A 49 2.20 -17.13 -9.34
N PHE A 50 2.60 -18.39 -9.11
CA PHE A 50 3.17 -19.28 -10.13
C PHE A 50 2.17 -19.65 -11.25
N LEU A 51 0.89 -19.84 -10.91
CA LEU A 51 -0.18 -20.28 -11.84
C LEU A 51 -1.30 -19.26 -12.05
N LYS A 52 -1.23 -18.08 -11.42
CA LYS A 52 -2.29 -17.06 -11.49
C LYS A 52 -1.76 -15.76 -12.09
N VAL A 53 -2.68 -14.89 -12.50
CA VAL A 53 -2.32 -13.56 -13.03
C VAL A 53 -1.68 -12.73 -11.90
N PRO A 54 -0.51 -12.10 -12.13
CA PRO A 54 0.09 -11.21 -11.15
C PRO A 54 -0.79 -10.00 -10.89
N TYR A 55 -0.69 -9.42 -9.69
CA TYR A 55 -1.52 -8.28 -9.31
C TYR A 55 -0.75 -7.29 -8.45
N LEU A 56 -1.22 -6.04 -8.49
CA LEU A 56 -0.77 -4.95 -7.65
C LEU A 56 -1.85 -4.70 -6.61
N GLN A 57 -1.48 -4.71 -5.33
CA GLN A 57 -2.37 -4.40 -4.22
C GLN A 57 -1.88 -3.13 -3.52
N VAL A 58 -2.77 -2.15 -3.41
CA VAL A 58 -2.54 -0.93 -2.63
C VAL A 58 -3.10 -1.15 -1.23
N ILE A 59 -2.26 -1.11 -0.22
CA ILE A 59 -2.69 -1.24 1.18
C ILE A 59 -2.94 0.16 1.72
N THR A 60 -4.13 0.39 2.26
CA THR A 60 -4.55 1.63 2.94
C THR A 60 -5.07 1.28 4.34
N PRO A 61 -5.15 2.23 5.29
CA PRO A 61 -5.63 1.97 6.65
C PRO A 61 -7.05 1.39 6.70
N ASP A 62 -7.90 1.74 5.73
CA ASP A 62 -9.28 1.28 5.60
C ASP A 62 -9.41 -0.07 4.87
N LEU A 63 -8.31 -0.66 4.38
CA LEU A 63 -8.36 -1.93 3.67
C LEU A 63 -8.53 -3.10 4.65
N HIS A 64 -9.73 -3.65 4.68
CA HIS A 64 -10.00 -4.94 5.33
C HIS A 64 -9.45 -6.10 4.50
N VAL A 65 -8.19 -6.46 4.72
CA VAL A 65 -7.54 -7.60 4.04
C VAL A 65 -8.21 -8.90 4.50
N THR A 66 -8.98 -9.55 3.63
CA THR A 66 -9.44 -10.92 3.90
C THR A 66 -8.44 -11.94 3.37
N LYS A 67 -8.20 -13.03 4.11
CA LYS A 67 -7.24 -14.11 3.77
C LYS A 67 -7.46 -14.76 2.38
N ASN A 68 -8.55 -14.44 1.68
CA ASN A 68 -8.94 -14.97 0.37
C ASN A 68 -8.90 -13.95 -0.80
N ASP A 69 -8.35 -12.74 -0.61
CA ASP A 69 -8.28 -11.68 -1.65
C ASP A 69 -7.51 -12.09 -2.92
N GLY A 70 -6.69 -13.15 -2.86
CA GLY A 70 -5.99 -13.69 -4.03
C GLY A 70 -6.89 -14.25 -5.15
N LEU A 71 -8.22 -14.19 -4.98
CA LEU A 71 -9.24 -14.53 -5.97
C LEU A 71 -10.20 -13.37 -6.29
N LYS A 72 -10.16 -12.28 -5.53
CA LYS A 72 -11.03 -11.12 -5.73
C LYS A 72 -10.22 -9.94 -6.27
N ALA A 73 -9.90 -10.05 -7.56
CA ALA A 73 -9.45 -8.94 -8.39
C ALA A 73 -10.44 -7.75 -8.48
N ALA A 74 -11.58 -7.86 -7.78
CA ALA A 74 -12.64 -6.88 -7.64
C ALA A 74 -12.60 -6.11 -6.31
N ASP A 75 -11.71 -6.50 -5.37
CA ASP A 75 -11.52 -5.72 -4.15
C ASP A 75 -10.89 -4.38 -4.52
N ALA A 76 -11.43 -3.30 -3.95
CA ALA A 76 -11.33 -1.94 -4.47
C ALA A 76 -9.90 -1.38 -4.62
N ASN A 77 -8.90 -2.08 -4.06
CA ASN A 77 -7.50 -1.67 -4.06
C ASN A 77 -6.57 -2.67 -4.78
N VAL A 78 -7.11 -3.63 -5.52
CA VAL A 78 -6.34 -4.62 -6.30
C VAL A 78 -6.49 -4.38 -7.80
N VAL A 79 -5.36 -4.42 -8.51
CA VAL A 79 -5.28 -4.24 -9.96
C VAL A 79 -4.50 -5.41 -10.56
N LEU A 80 -5.17 -6.22 -11.38
CA LEU A 80 -4.50 -7.30 -12.10
C LEU A 80 -3.50 -6.72 -13.10
N ILE A 81 -2.26 -7.19 -13.04
CA ILE A 81 -1.18 -6.70 -13.90
C ILE A 81 -1.09 -7.64 -15.10
N GLN A 82 -1.20 -7.08 -16.30
CA GLN A 82 -0.85 -7.82 -17.51
C GLN A 82 0.68 -8.04 -17.56
N PRO A 83 1.17 -9.19 -18.05
CA PRO A 83 2.61 -9.50 -18.04
C PRO A 83 3.53 -8.40 -18.62
N PHE A 84 3.07 -7.69 -19.66
CA PHE A 84 3.81 -6.59 -20.26
C PHE A 84 3.83 -5.29 -19.43
N ASN A 85 2.84 -5.11 -18.53
CA ASN A 85 2.76 -3.95 -17.62
C ASN A 85 3.56 -4.15 -16.33
N MET A 86 4.26 -5.28 -16.16
CA MET A 86 5.06 -5.56 -14.96
C MET A 86 6.17 -4.53 -14.71
N LYS A 87 6.77 -3.98 -15.76
CA LYS A 87 7.77 -2.89 -15.62
C LYS A 87 7.13 -1.62 -15.07
N LYS A 88 5.94 -1.25 -15.56
CA LYS A 88 5.18 -0.09 -15.05
C LYS A 88 4.73 -0.30 -13.60
N ALA A 89 4.29 -1.51 -13.25
CA ALA A 89 3.90 -1.84 -11.88
C ALA A 89 5.04 -1.61 -10.88
N LYS A 90 6.25 -2.05 -11.24
CA LYS A 90 7.45 -1.78 -10.45
C LYS A 90 7.73 -0.28 -10.33
N LYS A 91 7.67 0.45 -11.44
CA LYS A 91 7.89 1.90 -11.46
C LYS A 91 6.90 2.66 -10.58
N ILE A 92 5.62 2.29 -10.61
CA ILE A 92 4.59 2.86 -9.74
C ILE A 92 4.89 2.58 -8.26
N ARG A 93 5.25 1.33 -7.93
CA ARG A 93 5.67 0.98 -6.56
C ARG A 93 6.87 1.80 -6.09
N GLU A 94 7.88 1.93 -6.94
CA GLU A 94 9.10 2.72 -6.66
C GLU A 94 8.80 4.20 -6.50
N TYR A 95 7.91 4.77 -7.32
CA TYR A 95 7.47 6.15 -7.20
C TYR A 95 6.78 6.40 -5.85
N ILE A 96 5.82 5.56 -5.48
CA ILE A 96 5.08 5.70 -4.21
C ILE A 96 6.02 5.55 -3.01
N MET A 97 6.98 4.62 -3.10
CA MET A 97 8.02 4.47 -2.08
C MET A 97 8.89 5.72 -1.96
N SER A 98 9.33 6.29 -3.08
CA SER A 98 10.14 7.51 -3.11
C SER A 98 9.37 8.74 -2.62
N TYR A 99 8.10 8.85 -3.00
CA TYR A 99 7.19 9.89 -2.52
C TYR A 99 7.08 9.88 -0.99
N LYS A 100 6.89 8.70 -0.39
CA LYS A 100 6.83 8.51 1.07
C LYS A 100 8.13 8.88 1.78
N ILE A 101 9.27 8.48 1.24
CA ILE A 101 10.57 8.87 1.80
C ILE A 101 10.72 10.40 1.77
N GLY A 102 10.34 11.03 0.66
CA GLY A 102 10.36 12.48 0.51
C GLY A 102 9.32 13.23 1.35
N SER A 103 8.15 12.63 1.64
CA SER A 103 7.14 13.22 2.52
C SER A 103 7.55 13.14 3.98
N ILE A 104 8.14 12.01 4.42
CA ILE A 104 8.73 11.85 5.76
C ILE A 104 9.87 12.87 5.99
N GLN A 105 10.68 13.15 4.96
CA GLN A 105 11.73 14.18 5.07
C GLN A 105 11.17 15.60 5.10
N ARG A 106 10.10 15.89 4.35
CA ARG A 106 9.40 17.18 4.38
C ARG A 106 8.68 17.43 5.71
N SER A 107 8.06 16.41 6.31
CA SER A 107 7.46 16.50 7.65
C SER A 107 8.51 16.56 8.77
N LYS A 108 9.77 16.21 8.49
CA LYS A 108 10.90 16.41 9.42
C LYS A 108 11.42 17.87 9.45
N GLY A 109 10.96 18.73 8.54
CA GLY A 109 11.34 20.15 8.43
C GLY A 109 10.38 21.14 9.10
N ILE A 110 9.27 20.67 9.68
CA ILE A 110 8.34 21.46 10.48
C ILE A 110 8.30 20.83 11.88
N SER A 111 8.77 21.60 12.84
CA SER A 111 8.98 21.32 14.26
C SER A 111 7.81 20.66 15.01
N VAL A 112 8.17 19.66 15.83
CA VAL A 112 7.56 19.30 17.14
C VAL A 112 6.08 18.90 17.17
N SER A 113 5.80 17.64 16.83
CA SER A 113 4.78 16.73 17.42
C SER A 113 4.72 15.48 16.51
N LEU A 114 4.84 14.22 16.93
CA LEU A 114 4.68 13.57 18.20
C LEU A 114 5.78 12.52 18.35
N VAL A 115 6.28 12.36 19.58
CA VAL A 115 6.75 11.07 20.12
C VAL A 115 5.82 9.97 19.61
N GLY A 116 6.37 8.89 19.06
CA GLY A 116 5.61 7.90 18.31
C GLY A 116 4.31 7.49 19.02
N SER A 117 3.21 7.57 18.27
CA SER A 117 1.85 7.45 18.82
C SER A 117 1.74 6.14 19.61
N ILE A 118 1.06 6.16 20.76
CA ILE A 118 0.84 4.98 21.60
C ILE A 118 0.25 3.81 20.78
N ASP A 119 -0.54 4.12 19.75
CA ASP A 119 -1.05 3.18 18.74
C ASP A 119 0.03 2.36 18.01
N ASP A 120 1.18 2.96 17.69
CA ASP A 120 2.27 2.27 17.02
C ASP A 120 2.97 1.28 17.97
N LEU A 121 3.00 1.60 19.26
CA LEU A 121 3.50 0.73 20.32
C LEU A 121 2.57 -0.48 20.53
N GLU A 122 1.24 -0.26 20.47
CA GLU A 122 0.24 -1.32 20.57
C GLU A 122 0.30 -2.29 19.39
N LYS A 123 0.45 -1.78 18.16
CA LYS A 123 0.64 -2.61 16.95
C LYS A 123 1.92 -3.45 17.03
N LEU A 124 3.01 -2.85 17.51
CA LEU A 124 4.27 -3.56 17.71
C LEU A 124 4.15 -4.68 18.75
N ALA A 125 3.40 -4.44 19.84
CA ALA A 125 3.17 -5.45 20.87
C ALA A 125 2.38 -6.64 20.30
N ARG A 126 1.31 -6.36 19.54
CA ARG A 126 0.54 -7.40 18.85
C ARG A 126 1.37 -8.22 17.87
N LEU A 127 2.28 -7.59 17.13
CA LEU A 127 3.19 -8.30 16.22
C LEU A 127 4.15 -9.21 16.97
N LYS A 128 4.69 -8.75 18.12
CA LYS A 128 5.54 -9.56 19.00
C LYS A 128 4.79 -10.75 19.58
N ASP A 129 3.60 -10.51 20.12
CA ASP A 129 2.79 -11.55 20.76
C ASP A 129 2.26 -12.57 19.75
N SER A 130 2.08 -12.16 18.49
CA SER A 130 1.75 -13.07 17.39
C SER A 130 2.95 -13.87 16.85
N GLY A 131 4.17 -13.65 17.38
CA GLY A 131 5.40 -14.33 16.95
C GLY A 131 5.93 -13.88 15.59
N MET A 132 5.36 -12.82 15.00
CA MET A 132 5.75 -12.27 13.69
C MET A 132 7.09 -11.52 13.73
N ILE A 133 7.48 -11.01 14.89
CA ILE A 133 8.78 -10.34 15.13
C ILE A 133 9.42 -10.88 16.39
N THR A 134 10.75 -10.83 16.47
CA THR A 134 11.47 -11.24 17.67
C THR A 134 11.43 -10.16 18.75
N GLN A 135 11.73 -10.54 19.99
CA GLN A 135 11.81 -9.61 21.12
C GLN A 135 12.87 -8.50 20.91
N GLU A 136 13.92 -8.80 20.15
CA GLU A 136 14.99 -7.85 19.80
C GLU A 136 14.52 -6.84 18.75
N GLU A 137 13.82 -7.31 17.71
CA GLU A 137 13.22 -6.44 16.68
C GLU A 137 12.15 -5.50 17.27
N PHE A 138 11.36 -6.02 18.22
CA PHE A 138 10.40 -5.22 18.98
C PHE A 138 11.11 -4.11 19.78
N ASN A 139 12.18 -4.45 20.50
CA ASN A 139 12.90 -3.48 21.34
C ASN A 139 13.59 -2.40 20.51
N ALA A 140 14.17 -2.75 19.36
CA ALA A 140 14.78 -1.78 18.44
C ALA A 140 13.75 -0.76 17.93
N LYS A 141 12.57 -1.24 17.51
CA LYS A 141 11.49 -0.36 17.03
C LYS A 141 10.83 0.43 18.15
N LYS A 142 10.69 -0.14 19.35
CA LYS A 142 10.17 0.55 20.54
C LYS A 142 11.03 1.75 20.92
N LYS A 143 12.37 1.60 20.92
CA LYS A 143 13.30 2.71 21.19
C LYS A 143 13.16 3.83 20.15
N GLN A 144 13.06 3.45 18.88
CA GLN A 144 12.85 4.39 17.78
C GLN A 144 11.54 5.20 17.92
N ILE A 145 10.46 4.57 18.38
CA ILE A 145 9.16 5.21 18.62
C ILE A 145 9.21 6.13 19.84
N LEU A 146 9.89 5.70 20.91
CA LEU A 146 10.07 6.48 22.14
C LEU A 146 11.13 7.58 22.03
N GLY A 147 11.90 7.62 20.95
CA GLY A 147 12.97 8.60 20.74
C GLY A 147 14.18 8.41 21.66
N LEU A 148 14.47 7.17 22.06
CA LEU A 148 15.55 6.76 22.97
C LEU A 148 16.74 6.10 22.25
#